data_AF-A0A3N1A286-F1
#
_entry.id   AF-A0A3N1A286-F1
#
_cell.length_a   1.000
_cell.length_b   1.000
_cell.length_c   1.000
_cell.angle_alpha   90.00
_cell.angle_beta   90.00
_cell.angle_gamma   90.00
#
_symmetry.space_group_name_H-M   'P 1'
#
loop_
_entity.id
_entity.type
_entity.pdbx_description
1 polymer ?
#
loop_
_entity_poly.entity_id
_entity_poly.type
_entity_poly.pdbx_seq_one_letter_code
_entity_poly.pdbx_strand_id
1 'polypeptide(L)'
;MSSREALDVGPTPDELAAIEREWPLIEAELALLDAEITALYVADGGPSQLDRRRVRRAGQRVMREAAALGDVQAVTVLRVRKAVA
;
A
#
# COMPACT_ATOMS: atom_id res chain seq x y z
N MET A 1 27.14 -19.76 19.95
CA MET A 1 26.51 -18.47 19.63
C MET A 1 25.01 -18.68 19.77
N SER A 2 24.45 -18.20 20.89
CA SER A 2 23.07 -18.49 21.29
C SER A 2 22.13 -17.52 20.56
N SER A 3 21.00 -17.99 20.03
CA SER A 3 20.04 -17.22 19.21
C SER A 3 19.51 -15.92 19.82
N ARG A 4 19.87 -15.62 21.09
CA ARG A 4 19.55 -14.39 21.81
C ARG A 4 20.51 -13.23 21.50
N GLU A 5 21.73 -13.52 21.03
CA GLU A 5 22.75 -12.51 20.69
C GLU A 5 22.48 -11.85 19.33
N ALA A 6 21.75 -12.52 18.44
CA ALA A 6 21.31 -11.98 17.16
C ALA A 6 20.22 -10.90 17.26
N LEU A 7 19.53 -10.79 18.41
CA LEU A 7 18.53 -9.73 18.67
C LEU A 7 19.15 -8.44 19.24
N ASP A 8 20.42 -8.48 19.67
CA ASP A 8 21.12 -7.33 20.29
C ASP A 8 21.83 -6.45 19.24
N VAL A 9 21.96 -6.96 18.01
CA VAL A 9 22.42 -6.18 16.86
C VAL A 9 21.18 -5.67 16.13
N GLY A 10 20.85 -4.40 16.34
CA GLY A 10 19.75 -3.74 15.61
C GLY A 10 20.00 -3.70 14.09
N PRO A 11 19.00 -3.26 13.31
CA PRO A 11 19.13 -3.21 11.86
C PRO A 11 20.32 -2.35 11.44
N THR A 12 21.04 -2.82 10.44
CA THR A 12 22.11 -2.05 9.80
C THR A 12 21.54 -0.80 9.10
N PRO A 13 22.36 0.22 8.85
CA PRO A 13 21.91 1.40 8.10
C PRO A 13 21.32 1.07 6.73
N ASP A 14 21.84 0.05 6.04
CA ASP A 14 21.33 -0.38 4.73
C ASP A 14 19.95 -1.06 4.85
N GLU A 15 19.72 -1.84 5.91
CA GLU A 15 18.41 -2.43 6.21
C GLU A 15 17.38 -1.35 6.58
N LEU A 16 17.77 -0.34 7.37
CA LEU A 16 16.91 0.81 7.66
C LEU A 16 16.58 1.58 6.38
N ALA A 17 17.58 1.82 5.52
CA ALA A 17 17.37 2.47 4.23
C ALA A 17 16.47 1.65 3.28
N ALA A 18 16.45 0.32 3.40
CA ALA A 18 15.51 -0.51 2.67
C ALA A 18 14.07 -0.27 3.13
N ILE A 19 13.83 -0.24 4.44
CA ILE A 19 12.50 0.06 5.02
C ILE A 19 12.02 1.45 4.58
N GLU A 20 12.88 2.46 4.66
CA GLU A 20 12.53 3.83 4.24
C GLU A 20 12.15 3.92 2.75
N ARG A 21 12.78 3.10 1.89
CA ARG A 21 12.40 3.01 0.47
C ARG A 21 11.03 2.37 0.24
N GLU A 22 10.60 1.46 1.11
CA GLU A 22 9.30 0.79 1.02
C GLU A 22 8.15 1.68 1.53
N TRP A 23 8.45 2.60 2.44
CA TRP A 23 7.45 3.42 3.12
C TRP A 23 6.48 4.17 2.20
N PRO A 24 6.92 4.81 1.10
CA PRO A 24 6.00 5.49 0.18
C PRO A 24 4.94 4.56 -0.45
N LEU A 25 5.29 3.31 -0.75
CA LEU A 25 4.36 2.32 -1.27
C LEU A 25 3.35 1.92 -0.19
N ILE A 26 3.82 1.64 1.03
CA ILE A 26 2.96 1.30 2.17
C ILE A 26 1.94 2.42 2.43
N GLU A 27 2.38 3.69 2.44
CA GLU A 27 1.46 4.82 2.59
C GLU A 27 0.44 4.90 1.46
N ALA A 28 0.82 4.58 0.22
CA ALA A 28 -0.09 4.60 -0.91
C ALA A 28 -1.15 3.49 -0.80
N GLU A 29 -0.76 2.31 -0.32
CA GLU A 29 -1.65 1.18 -0.08
C GLU A 29 -2.63 1.47 1.06
N LEU A 30 -2.15 2.08 2.16
CA LEU A 30 -3.00 2.53 3.26
C LEU A 30 -4.02 3.57 2.79
N ALA A 31 -3.59 4.57 2.01
CA ALA A 31 -4.50 5.58 1.47
C ALA A 31 -5.55 4.99 0.50
N LEU A 32 -5.21 3.91 -0.21
CA LEU A 32 -6.17 3.17 -1.03
C LEU A 32 -7.18 2.44 -0.14
N LEU A 33 -6.71 1.71 0.86
CA LEU A 33 -7.56 1.00 1.81
C LEU A 33 -8.53 1.95 2.51
N ASP A 34 -8.08 3.12 2.96
CA ASP A 34 -8.93 4.13 3.58
C ASP A 34 -10.02 4.65 2.63
N ALA A 35 -9.67 4.84 1.35
CA ALA A 35 -10.64 5.26 0.33
C ALA A 35 -11.67 4.16 0.03
N GLU A 36 -11.25 2.89 0.02
CA GLU A 36 -12.12 1.73 -0.15
C GLU A 36 -13.06 1.55 1.05
N ILE A 37 -12.54 1.64 2.28
CA ILE A 37 -13.33 1.64 3.51
C ILE A 37 -14.38 2.75 3.47
N THR A 38 -13.96 3.98 3.17
CA THR A 38 -14.89 5.12 3.04
C THR A 38 -16.00 4.84 2.02
N ALA A 39 -15.66 4.23 0.88
CA ALA A 39 -16.61 3.88 -0.17
C ALA A 39 -17.60 2.77 0.25
N LEU A 40 -17.17 1.82 1.08
CA LEU A 40 -17.99 0.70 1.57
C LEU A 40 -18.97 1.14 2.68
N TYR A 41 -18.57 2.06 3.56
CA TYR A 41 -19.37 2.49 4.70
C TYR A 41 -20.34 3.65 4.39
N VAL A 42 -20.60 3.96 3.11
CA VAL A 42 -21.62 4.97 2.74
C VAL A 42 -23.02 4.45 3.02
N ALA A 43 -23.73 5.08 3.97
CA ALA A 43 -25.11 4.73 4.32
C ALA A 43 -26.08 5.00 3.16
N ASP A 44 -26.88 3.98 2.84
CA ASP A 44 -28.14 4.01 2.06
C ASP A 44 -28.10 4.39 0.57
N GLY A 45 -26.94 4.45 -0.09
CA GLY A 45 -26.89 4.73 -1.54
C GLY A 45 -25.68 4.22 -2.32
N GLY A 46 -24.74 3.55 -1.64
CA GLY A 46 -23.46 3.16 -2.22
C GLY A 46 -22.52 4.36 -2.46
N PRO A 47 -21.29 4.11 -2.96
CA PRO A 47 -20.26 5.14 -3.06
C PRO A 47 -20.64 6.29 -3.99
N SER A 48 -20.34 7.52 -3.58
CA SER A 48 -20.55 8.71 -4.40
C SER A 48 -19.58 8.76 -5.58
N GLN A 49 -19.77 9.70 -6.52
CA GLN A 49 -18.77 9.94 -7.57
C GLN A 49 -17.42 10.39 -7.00
N LEU A 50 -17.43 11.11 -5.87
CA LEU A 50 -16.21 11.55 -5.21
C LEU A 50 -15.44 10.36 -4.62
N ASP A 51 -16.13 9.42 -4.00
CA ASP A 51 -15.52 8.22 -3.42
C ASP A 51 -14.86 7.36 -4.51
N ARG A 52 -15.56 7.14 -5.63
CA ARG A 52 -14.98 6.47 -6.80
C ARG A 52 -13.72 7.18 -7.32
N ARG A 53 -13.72 8.52 -7.35
CA ARG A 53 -12.54 9.31 -7.76
C ARG A 53 -11.39 9.18 -6.75
N ARG A 54 -11.68 9.13 -5.45
CA ARG A 54 -10.68 8.93 -4.37
C ARG A 54 -10.01 7.58 -4.52
N VAL A 55 -10.79 6.49 -4.61
CA VAL A 55 -10.27 5.13 -4.84
C VAL A 55 -9.40 5.07 -6.09
N ARG A 56 -9.87 5.63 -7.21
CA ARG A 56 -9.08 5.66 -8.45
C ARG A 56 -7.76 6.40 -8.28
N ARG A 57 -7.74 7.56 -7.61
CA ARG A 57 -6.51 8.35 -7.40
C ARG A 57 -5.54 7.63 -6.48
N ALA A 58 -6.03 7.02 -5.41
CA ALA A 58 -5.21 6.26 -4.49
C ALA A 58 -4.59 5.02 -5.18
N GLY A 59 -5.38 4.28 -5.96
CA GLY A 59 -4.85 3.16 -6.76
C GLY A 59 -3.81 3.60 -7.80
N GLN A 60 -3.98 4.77 -8.41
CA GLN A 60 -2.94 5.32 -9.29
C GLN A 60 -1.67 5.74 -8.54
N ARG A 61 -1.77 6.12 -7.25
CA ARG A 61 -0.59 6.35 -6.41
C ARG A 61 0.13 5.03 -6.14
N VAL A 62 -0.59 3.98 -5.72
CA VAL A 62 -0.01 2.64 -5.51
C VAL A 62 0.78 2.17 -6.73
N MET A 63 0.21 2.29 -7.93
CA MET A 63 0.91 1.91 -9.17
C MET A 63 2.21 2.70 -9.41
N ARG A 64 2.24 3.99 -9.07
CA ARG A 64 3.44 4.81 -9.23
C ARG A 64 4.51 4.44 -8.21
N GLU A 65 4.15 4.31 -6.94
CA GLU A 65 5.12 3.96 -5.90
C GLU A 65 5.65 2.53 -6.07
N ALA A 66 4.79 1.58 -6.49
CA ALA A 66 5.22 0.22 -6.79
C ALA A 66 6.20 0.18 -7.96
N ALA A 67 5.94 0.96 -9.01
CA ALA A 67 6.87 1.10 -10.13
C ALA A 67 8.20 1.77 -9.73
N ALA A 68 8.16 2.76 -8.83
CA ALA A 68 9.36 3.41 -8.30
C ALA A 68 10.19 2.48 -7.42
N LEU A 69 9.54 1.62 -6.62
CA LEU A 69 10.20 0.62 -5.77
C LEU A 69 10.70 -0.60 -6.58
N GLY A 70 10.12 -0.86 -7.75
CA GLY A 70 10.38 -2.06 -8.55
C GLY A 70 9.54 -3.27 -8.12
N ASP A 71 8.46 -3.05 -7.38
CA ASP A 71 7.58 -4.11 -6.87
C ASP A 71 6.50 -4.49 -7.90
N VAL A 72 6.71 -5.63 -8.57
CA VAL A 72 5.78 -6.21 -9.55
C VAL A 72 4.59 -6.93 -8.90
N GLN A 73 4.68 -7.31 -7.62
CA GLN A 73 3.61 -8.01 -6.90
C GLN A 73 2.50 -7.03 -6.54
N ALA A 74 2.83 -5.86 -6.00
CA ALA A 74 1.86 -4.81 -5.68
C ALA A 74 1.02 -4.39 -6.91
N VAL A 75 1.68 -4.26 -8.07
CA VAL A 75 1.02 -3.98 -9.35
C VAL A 75 0.04 -5.09 -9.75
N THR A 76 0.41 -6.35 -9.51
CA THR A 76 -0.42 -7.52 -9.86
C THR A 76 -1.66 -7.59 -8.99
N VAL A 77 -1.52 -7.37 -7.68
CA VAL A 77 -2.65 -7.37 -6.73
C VAL A 77 -3.68 -6.30 -7.09
N LEU A 78 -3.24 -5.08 -7.43
CA LEU A 78 -4.17 -4.01 -7.81
C LEU A 78 -4.95 -4.34 -9.10
N ARG A 79 -4.30 -4.99 -10.07
CA ARG A 79 -4.96 -5.44 -11.31
C ARG A 79 -6.03 -6.50 -11.05
N VAL A 80 -5.75 -7.45 -10.16
CA VAL A 80 -6.73 -8.47 -9.74
C VAL A 80 -7.90 -7.82 -9.01
N ARG A 81 -7.65 -6.90 -8.06
CA ARG A 81 -8.71 -6.19 -7.34
C ARG A 81 -9.67 -5.44 -8.27
N LYS A 82 -9.14 -4.78 -9.30
CA LYS A 82 -9.96 -4.11 -10.32
C LYS A 82 -10.79 -5.05 -11.21
N ALA A 83 -10.42 -6.32 -11.31
CA ALA A 83 -11.17 -7.30 -12.08
C ALA A 83 -12.34 -7.91 -11.27
N VAL A 84 -12.32 -7.77 -9.95
CA VAL A 84 -13.30 -8.35 -9.01
C VAL A 84 -14.33 -7.33 -8.52
N ALA A 85 -14.02 -6.03 -8.59
CA ALA A 85 -14.90 -4.91 -8.23
C ALA A 85 -15.62 -4.31 -9.45
#